data_AF-A0A927UMF3-F1
#
_entry.id   AF-A0A927UMF3-F1
#
_cell.length_a   1.000
_cell.length_b   1.000
_cell.length_c   1.000
_cell.angle_alpha   90.00
_cell.angle_beta   90.00
_cell.angle_gamma   90.00
#
_symmetry.space_group_name_H-M   'P 1'
#
loop_
_entity.id
_entity.type
_entity.pdbx_description
1 polymer ?
#
loop_
_entity_poly.entity_id
_entity_poly.type
_entity_poly.pdbx_seq_one_letter_code
_entity_poly.pdbx_strand_id
1 'polypeptide(L)'
;MDFLNYLAEERTAGKITKQQEMELRDDCIMKVEYEIKNMFATVNKTTYGKITSFCPILNEYDLINSIDKMLVTSEKIENALNDIRKVDFSLFYREVNFADAAKGINKELIMKEILPDIILMPNVGIRAMMWQETAGIKRDTPGRFMFPIFTSVDLSDMMLETVARFRWEMCRKIQGVHWNDIRDKSLTAEYCAYIQFYRKNNELSAEAKEKVKSTLTKVKNNYREVFVRDYVNWIKFESKGSFRLNKISRDILVRYCPFVKNIRNELKINPMYQNSIQRYEVEVMRKLQRYKGVYEKYQKSGGIITQELKDNILYYQM
;
A
#
# COMPACT_ATOMS: atom_id res chain seq x y z
N MET A 1 -9.56 -8.77 -13.38
CA MET A 1 -9.06 -9.84 -14.28
C MET A 1 -8.08 -9.21 -15.24
N ASP A 2 -7.07 -9.95 -15.72
CA ASP A 2 -6.22 -9.46 -16.81
C ASP A 2 -6.80 -9.87 -18.18
N PHE A 3 -6.30 -9.25 -19.26
CA PHE A 3 -6.82 -9.49 -20.60
C PHE A 3 -6.68 -10.95 -21.06
N LEU A 4 -5.59 -11.63 -20.68
CA LEU A 4 -5.35 -13.02 -21.07
C LEU A 4 -6.32 -13.98 -20.37
N ASN A 5 -6.58 -13.78 -19.08
CA ASN A 5 -7.57 -14.58 -18.36
C ASN A 5 -8.98 -14.28 -18.87
N TYR A 6 -9.28 -13.03 -19.24
CA TYR A 6 -10.54 -12.69 -19.89
C TYR A 6 -10.75 -13.47 -21.21
N LEU A 7 -9.74 -13.51 -22.08
CA LEU A 7 -9.83 -14.32 -23.31
C LEU A 7 -9.98 -15.81 -23.01
N ALA A 8 -9.26 -16.33 -22.02
CA ALA A 8 -9.38 -17.73 -21.61
C ALA A 8 -10.78 -18.07 -21.06
N GLU A 9 -11.41 -17.16 -20.33
CA GLU A 9 -12.79 -17.28 -19.86
C GLU A 9 -13.79 -17.21 -21.02
N GLU A 10 -13.64 -16.27 -21.96
CA GLU A 10 -14.51 -16.18 -23.13
C GLU A 10 -14.43 -17.44 -24.01
N ARG A 11 -13.24 -18.06 -24.11
CA ARG A 11 -13.08 -19.37 -24.75
C ARG A 11 -13.81 -20.46 -23.97
N THR A 12 -13.64 -20.48 -22.65
CA THR A 12 -14.29 -21.48 -21.78
C THR A 12 -15.82 -21.35 -21.82
N ALA A 13 -16.32 -20.12 -21.98
CA ALA A 13 -17.72 -19.81 -22.18
C ALA A 13 -18.23 -20.10 -23.61
N GLY A 14 -17.35 -20.56 -24.53
CA GLY A 14 -17.70 -20.91 -25.90
C GLY A 14 -17.96 -19.73 -26.83
N LYS A 15 -17.62 -18.50 -26.43
CA LYS A 15 -17.86 -17.29 -27.24
C LYS A 15 -16.79 -17.05 -28.30
N ILE A 16 -15.57 -17.53 -28.05
CA ILE A 16 -14.45 -17.45 -29.00
C ILE A 16 -13.80 -18.83 -29.17
N THR A 17 -13.27 -19.08 -30.35
CA THR A 17 -12.47 -20.28 -30.64
C THR A 17 -11.02 -20.11 -30.18
N LYS A 18 -10.26 -21.21 -30.10
CA LYS A 18 -8.82 -21.18 -29.77
C LYS A 18 -7.99 -20.39 -30.79
N GLN A 19 -8.40 -20.40 -32.06
CA GLN A 19 -7.73 -19.63 -33.10
C GLN A 19 -8.00 -18.13 -32.96
N GLN A 20 -9.26 -17.76 -32.69
CA GLN A 20 -9.62 -16.38 -32.38
C GLN A 20 -8.96 -15.88 -31.09
N GLU A 21 -8.79 -16.71 -30.07
CA GLU A 21 -8.03 -16.36 -28.86
C GLU A 21 -6.59 -15.96 -29.22
N MET A 22 -5.92 -16.70 -30.11
CA MET A 22 -4.55 -16.39 -30.54
C MET A 22 -4.48 -15.09 -31.34
N GLU A 23 -5.44 -14.83 -32.22
CA GLU A 23 -5.51 -13.60 -33.02
C GLU A 23 -5.80 -12.37 -32.15
N LEU A 24 -6.77 -12.47 -31.24
CA LEU A 24 -7.18 -11.39 -30.33
C LEU A 24 -6.13 -11.09 -29.26
N ARG A 25 -5.24 -12.05 -28.96
CA ARG A 25 -4.17 -11.88 -27.97
C ARG A 25 -3.24 -10.72 -28.30
N ASP A 26 -2.96 -10.50 -29.57
CA ASP A 26 -2.02 -9.47 -30.03
C ASP A 26 -2.72 -8.22 -30.59
N ASP A 27 -4.04 -8.25 -30.72
CA ASP A 27 -4.84 -7.10 -31.15
C ASP A 27 -4.85 -5.96 -30.10
N CYS A 28 -4.22 -4.85 -30.45
CA CYS A 28 -4.15 -3.65 -29.63
C CYS A 28 -5.50 -2.95 -29.43
N ILE A 29 -6.38 -2.97 -30.44
CA ILE A 29 -7.69 -2.33 -30.36
C ILE A 29 -8.54 -3.07 -29.33
N MET A 30 -8.54 -4.40 -29.40
CA MET A 30 -9.29 -5.23 -28.46
C MET A 30 -8.77 -5.12 -27.02
N LYS A 31 -7.45 -4.97 -26.83
CA LYS A 31 -6.86 -4.67 -25.51
C LYS A 31 -7.39 -3.34 -24.96
N VAL A 32 -7.41 -2.29 -25.78
CA VAL A 32 -7.92 -0.98 -25.37
C VAL A 32 -9.41 -1.04 -25.04
N GLU A 33 -10.22 -1.66 -25.88
CA GLU A 33 -11.65 -1.84 -25.62
C GLU A 33 -11.90 -2.59 -24.32
N TYR A 34 -11.13 -3.64 -24.05
CA TYR A 34 -11.20 -4.38 -22.80
C TYR A 34 -10.89 -3.48 -21.61
N GLU A 35 -9.78 -2.73 -21.63
CA GLU A 35 -9.43 -1.83 -20.52
C GLU A 35 -10.47 -0.72 -20.32
N ILE A 36 -11.09 -0.23 -21.40
CA ILE A 36 -12.17 0.75 -21.33
C ILE A 36 -13.38 0.19 -20.56
N LYS A 37 -13.81 -1.02 -20.92
CA LYS A 37 -14.98 -1.71 -20.33
C LYS A 37 -14.69 -2.22 -18.92
N ASN A 38 -13.52 -2.82 -18.71
CA ASN A 38 -13.11 -3.48 -17.47
C ASN A 38 -12.80 -2.48 -16.35
N MET A 39 -12.11 -1.39 -16.69
CA MET A 39 -11.54 -0.47 -15.70
C MET A 39 -11.99 0.97 -15.95
N PHE A 40 -11.69 1.54 -17.12
CA PHE A 40 -11.74 2.99 -17.33
C PHE A 40 -13.10 3.60 -17.00
N ALA A 41 -14.19 3.07 -17.54
CA ALA A 41 -15.53 3.65 -17.34
C ALA A 41 -15.95 3.69 -15.86
N THR A 42 -15.72 2.57 -15.15
CA THR A 42 -16.07 2.43 -13.73
C THR A 42 -15.19 3.29 -12.84
N VAL A 43 -13.88 3.32 -13.11
CA VAL A 43 -12.92 4.08 -12.31
C VAL A 43 -13.09 5.58 -12.54
N ASN A 44 -13.31 6.02 -13.79
CA ASN A 44 -13.58 7.41 -14.12
C ASN A 44 -14.80 7.93 -13.32
N LYS A 45 -15.89 7.16 -13.32
CA LYS A 45 -17.09 7.44 -12.51
C LYS A 45 -16.81 7.47 -11.00
N THR A 46 -15.93 6.61 -10.51
CA THR A 46 -15.67 6.48 -9.07
C THR A 46 -14.76 7.59 -8.55
N THR A 47 -13.72 7.94 -9.30
CA THR A 47 -12.78 9.03 -8.98
C THR A 47 -13.46 10.40 -9.04
N TYR A 48 -14.44 10.57 -9.93
CA TYR A 48 -15.34 11.74 -9.93
C TYR A 48 -16.10 11.90 -8.60
N GLY A 49 -16.44 10.79 -7.93
CA GLY A 49 -16.99 10.78 -6.57
C GLY A 49 -18.50 10.99 -6.45
N LYS A 50 -19.16 11.61 -7.45
CA LYS A 50 -20.62 11.73 -7.55
C LYS A 50 -21.18 10.76 -8.59
N ILE A 51 -21.40 9.51 -8.18
CA ILE A 51 -21.79 8.40 -9.07
C ILE A 51 -23.10 8.69 -9.83
N THR A 52 -24.09 9.33 -9.20
CA THR A 52 -25.41 9.57 -9.80
C THR A 52 -25.41 10.69 -10.83
N SER A 53 -24.51 11.68 -10.70
CA SER A 53 -24.41 12.84 -11.59
C SER A 53 -23.19 12.79 -12.49
N PHE A 54 -22.53 11.64 -12.61
CA PHE A 54 -21.33 11.50 -13.40
C PHE A 54 -21.62 11.76 -14.88
N CYS A 55 -20.88 12.71 -15.44
CA CYS A 55 -20.85 13.00 -16.87
C CYS A 55 -19.38 12.97 -17.32
N PRO A 56 -19.00 12.17 -18.33
CA PRO A 56 -17.63 12.10 -18.84
C PRO A 56 -17.32 13.29 -19.77
N ILE A 57 -17.79 14.49 -19.40
CA ILE A 57 -17.60 15.74 -20.12
C ILE A 57 -17.18 16.78 -19.08
N LEU A 58 -16.11 17.52 -19.36
CA LEU A 58 -15.69 18.61 -18.51
C LEU A 58 -16.77 19.69 -18.45
N ASN A 59 -17.22 20.03 -17.24
CA ASN A 59 -18.29 20.99 -17.01
C ASN A 59 -17.84 22.10 -16.06
N GLU A 60 -18.25 23.34 -16.33
CA GLU A 60 -17.99 24.50 -15.46
C GLU A 60 -18.48 24.30 -14.03
N TYR A 61 -19.58 23.57 -13.81
CA TYR A 61 -20.12 23.32 -12.47
C TYR A 61 -19.20 22.47 -11.57
N ASP A 62 -18.23 21.76 -12.17
CA ASP A 62 -17.26 20.98 -11.41
C ASP A 62 -16.01 21.79 -11.03
N LEU A 63 -15.81 22.96 -11.65
CA LEU A 63 -14.67 23.84 -11.43
C LEU A 63 -14.97 24.82 -10.29
N ILE A 64 -14.74 24.38 -9.05
CA ILE A 64 -14.99 25.18 -7.84
C ILE A 64 -13.86 26.19 -7.58
N ASN A 65 -12.67 25.96 -8.15
CA ASN A 65 -11.48 26.79 -8.00
C ASN A 65 -10.83 27.05 -9.37
N SER A 66 -9.77 27.88 -9.39
CA SER A 66 -8.99 28.05 -10.62
C SER A 66 -8.37 26.72 -11.06
N ILE A 67 -8.39 26.49 -12.38
CA ILE A 67 -7.94 25.25 -13.02
C ILE A 67 -6.50 24.91 -12.59
N ASP A 68 -5.60 25.89 -12.54
CA ASP A 68 -4.19 25.69 -12.13
C ASP A 68 -4.03 25.14 -10.71
N LYS A 69 -4.93 25.52 -9.80
CA LYS A 69 -4.91 25.04 -8.42
C LYS A 69 -5.42 23.60 -8.34
N MET A 70 -6.44 23.29 -9.13
CA MET A 70 -7.07 21.96 -9.17
C MET A 70 -6.25 20.94 -9.96
N LEU A 71 -5.41 21.38 -10.89
CA LEU A 71 -4.61 20.52 -11.76
C LEU A 71 -3.67 19.64 -10.94
N VAL A 72 -3.77 18.34 -11.16
CA VAL A 72 -2.89 17.31 -10.61
C VAL A 72 -1.77 17.04 -11.60
N THR A 73 -0.55 17.44 -11.26
CA THR A 73 0.65 17.18 -12.07
C THR A 73 1.42 15.97 -11.55
N SER A 74 2.29 15.40 -12.38
CA SER A 74 3.21 14.32 -11.96
C SER A 74 4.05 14.74 -10.75
N GLU A 75 4.57 15.97 -10.75
CA GLU A 75 5.34 16.52 -9.64
C GLU A 75 4.54 16.59 -8.33
N LYS A 76 3.29 17.09 -8.39
CA LYS A 76 2.43 17.15 -7.19
C LYS A 76 2.14 15.75 -6.63
N ILE A 77 1.92 14.78 -7.52
CA ILE A 77 1.72 13.37 -7.16
C ILE A 77 2.97 12.77 -6.52
N GLU A 78 4.13 12.97 -7.14
CA GLU A 78 5.41 12.46 -6.64
C GLU A 78 5.75 13.07 -5.27
N ASN A 79 5.57 14.37 -5.10
CA ASN A 79 5.76 15.05 -3.82
C ASN A 79 4.83 14.47 -2.74
N ALA A 80 3.53 14.32 -3.02
CA ALA A 80 2.57 13.74 -2.08
C ALA A 80 2.94 12.30 -1.69
N LEU A 81 3.40 11.48 -2.64
CA LEU A 81 3.84 10.11 -2.38
C LEU A 81 5.13 10.09 -1.54
N ASN A 82 6.10 10.93 -1.89
CA ASN A 82 7.39 11.02 -1.23
C ASN A 82 7.29 11.56 0.19
N ASP A 83 6.37 12.49 0.47
CA ASP A 83 6.13 12.98 1.82
C ASP A 83 5.63 11.88 2.76
N ILE A 84 4.85 10.92 2.26
CA ILE A 84 4.48 9.74 3.03
C ILE A 84 5.67 8.80 3.21
N ARG A 85 6.47 8.55 2.14
CA ARG A 85 7.66 7.70 2.20
C ARG A 85 8.74 8.22 3.14
N LYS A 86 8.87 9.54 3.28
CA LYS A 86 9.76 10.19 4.27
C LYS A 86 9.35 9.90 5.71
N VAL A 87 8.09 9.51 5.94
CA VAL A 87 7.60 9.11 7.27
C VAL A 87 7.63 7.59 7.40
N ASP A 88 7.01 6.86 6.47
CA ASP A 88 6.96 5.41 6.43
C ASP A 88 7.66 4.89 5.17
N PHE A 89 8.97 4.64 5.31
CA PHE A 89 9.82 4.19 4.21
C PHE A 89 9.44 2.79 3.72
N SER A 90 8.85 1.96 4.57
CA SER A 90 8.62 0.54 4.29
C SER A 90 7.43 0.25 3.37
N LEU A 91 6.62 1.26 3.11
CA LEU A 91 5.32 1.17 2.43
C LEU A 91 5.32 0.43 1.09
N PHE A 92 6.31 0.69 0.25
CA PHE A 92 6.41 0.10 -1.09
C PHE A 92 7.45 -1.01 -1.17
N TYR A 93 8.08 -1.38 -0.05
CA TYR A 93 9.05 -2.46 -0.03
C TYR A 93 8.37 -3.81 0.08
N ARG A 94 8.88 -4.77 -0.70
CA ARG A 94 8.35 -6.12 -0.79
C ARG A 94 9.49 -7.12 -0.78
N GLU A 95 9.27 -8.28 -0.17
CA GLU A 95 10.21 -9.39 -0.22
C GLU A 95 10.19 -10.01 -1.62
N VAL A 96 11.34 -10.03 -2.28
CA VAL A 96 11.58 -10.61 -3.61
C VAL A 96 12.68 -11.68 -3.49
N ASN A 97 12.55 -12.75 -4.25
CA ASN A 97 13.57 -13.80 -4.27
C ASN A 97 14.78 -13.34 -5.09
N PHE A 98 15.94 -13.35 -4.46
CA PHE A 98 17.25 -13.25 -5.09
C PHE A 98 17.92 -14.64 -5.07
N ALA A 99 18.45 -15.07 -6.22
CA ALA A 99 19.13 -16.35 -6.34
C ALA A 99 20.35 -16.20 -7.26
N ASP A 100 21.49 -16.68 -6.78
CA ASP A 100 22.73 -16.90 -7.53
C ASP A 100 23.35 -18.21 -7.01
N ALA A 101 22.81 -19.32 -7.51
CA ALA A 101 23.19 -20.66 -7.06
C ALA A 101 24.68 -20.97 -7.32
N ALA A 102 25.24 -20.41 -8.40
CA ALA A 102 26.66 -20.59 -8.75
C ALA A 102 27.61 -20.05 -7.68
N LYS A 103 27.15 -19.09 -6.87
CA LYS A 103 27.95 -18.41 -5.83
C LYS A 103 27.40 -18.62 -4.43
N GLY A 104 26.55 -19.63 -4.26
CA GLY A 104 26.09 -20.12 -2.96
C GLY A 104 24.81 -19.49 -2.42
N ILE A 105 24.10 -18.66 -3.20
CA ILE A 105 22.77 -18.15 -2.82
C ILE A 105 21.70 -18.91 -3.60
N ASN A 106 21.09 -19.92 -2.99
CA ASN A 106 20.00 -20.68 -3.61
C ASN A 106 18.69 -19.89 -3.65
N LYS A 107 18.36 -19.23 -2.53
CA LYS A 107 17.16 -18.41 -2.37
C LYS A 107 17.35 -17.50 -1.17
N GLU A 108 17.48 -16.20 -1.41
CA GLU A 108 17.52 -15.17 -0.39
C GLU A 108 16.34 -14.21 -0.61
N LEU A 109 15.61 -13.86 0.45
CA LEU A 109 14.55 -12.86 0.35
C LEU A 109 15.16 -11.49 0.58
N ILE A 110 15.03 -10.59 -0.38
CA ILE A 110 15.52 -9.21 -0.27
C ILE A 110 14.36 -8.23 -0.37
N MET A 111 14.48 -7.10 0.30
CA MET A 111 13.50 -6.02 0.25
C MET A 111 13.76 -5.16 -0.98
N LYS A 112 12.80 -5.14 -1.90
CA LYS A 112 12.82 -4.31 -3.12
C LYS A 112 11.67 -3.31 -3.10
N GLU A 113 11.97 -2.05 -3.39
CA GLU A 113 10.94 -1.01 -3.52
C GLU A 113 10.24 -1.13 -4.87
N ILE A 114 8.91 -1.19 -4.84
CA ILE A 114 8.06 -1.30 -6.02
C ILE A 114 6.94 -0.26 -5.90
N LEU A 115 7.16 0.88 -6.55
CA LEU A 115 6.21 1.98 -6.61
C LEU A 115 4.99 1.62 -7.47
N PRO A 116 3.81 2.20 -7.19
CA PRO A 116 2.62 2.01 -8.00
C PRO A 116 2.67 2.86 -9.27
N ASP A 117 2.03 2.37 -10.33
CA ASP A 117 1.70 3.16 -11.50
C ASP A 117 0.50 4.06 -11.16
N ILE A 118 0.61 5.35 -11.47
CA ILE A 118 -0.44 6.33 -11.19
C ILE A 118 -1.04 6.81 -12.50
N ILE A 119 -2.34 6.60 -12.67
CA ILE A 119 -3.08 6.95 -13.87
C ILE A 119 -4.01 8.12 -13.53
N LEU A 120 -3.90 9.20 -14.30
CA LEU A 120 -4.76 10.36 -14.18
C LEU A 120 -6.01 10.17 -15.04
N MET A 121 -7.16 10.08 -14.39
CA MET A 121 -8.46 9.97 -15.02
C MET A 121 -8.91 11.34 -15.55
N PRO A 122 -9.50 11.40 -16.75
CA PRO A 122 -9.91 12.65 -17.39
C PRO A 122 -11.23 13.16 -16.79
N ASN A 123 -11.21 13.56 -15.52
CA ASN A 123 -12.34 14.15 -14.83
C ASN A 123 -11.90 15.14 -13.74
N VAL A 124 -12.89 15.86 -13.23
CA VAL A 124 -12.77 16.70 -12.04
C VAL A 124 -13.34 15.95 -10.85
N GLY A 125 -12.48 15.38 -10.02
CA GLY A 125 -12.87 14.39 -9.02
C GLY A 125 -12.50 14.76 -7.59
N ILE A 126 -13.16 14.08 -6.66
CA ILE A 126 -12.95 14.25 -5.21
C ILE A 126 -12.43 12.98 -4.53
N ARG A 127 -12.18 11.92 -5.31
CA ARG A 127 -11.72 10.63 -4.80
C ARG A 127 -10.58 10.08 -5.64
N ALA A 128 -9.64 9.43 -4.98
CA ALA A 128 -8.72 8.50 -5.62
C ALA A 128 -9.09 7.07 -5.26
N MET A 129 -8.64 6.15 -6.09
CA MET A 129 -8.90 4.73 -5.94
C MET A 129 -7.63 3.95 -6.26
N MET A 130 -7.33 2.96 -5.43
CA MET A 130 -6.43 1.88 -5.83
C MET A 130 -7.25 0.84 -6.59
N TRP A 131 -6.87 0.58 -7.84
CA TRP A 131 -7.52 -0.42 -8.69
C TRP A 131 -7.01 -1.83 -8.38
N GLN A 132 -5.69 -1.99 -8.27
CA GLN A 132 -5.02 -3.26 -8.02
C GLN A 132 -3.75 -3.05 -7.20
N GLU A 133 -3.45 -3.98 -6.28
CA GLU A 133 -2.23 -3.97 -5.48
C GLU A 133 -1.02 -4.51 -6.27
N THR A 134 -1.28 -5.42 -7.21
CA THR A 134 -0.29 -6.10 -8.07
C THR A 134 -0.85 -6.36 -9.46
N ALA A 135 -0.05 -6.17 -10.51
CA ALA A 135 -0.35 -6.65 -11.85
C ALA A 135 -0.19 -8.18 -11.97
N GLY A 136 -1.23 -8.92 -11.61
CA GLY A 136 -1.34 -10.37 -11.80
C GLY A 136 -1.07 -11.23 -10.57
N ILE A 137 -0.50 -12.43 -10.80
CA ILE A 137 -0.23 -13.44 -9.75
C ILE A 137 1.07 -13.11 -9.00
N LYS A 138 2.06 -12.58 -9.73
CA LYS A 138 3.34 -12.17 -9.18
C LYS A 138 3.16 -11.03 -8.18
N ARG A 139 3.88 -11.11 -7.06
CA ARG A 139 3.78 -10.15 -5.94
C ARG A 139 4.72 -8.94 -6.09
N ASP A 140 5.70 -9.08 -6.97
CA ASP A 140 6.77 -8.12 -7.25
C ASP A 140 6.45 -7.16 -8.42
N THR A 141 5.17 -7.02 -8.77
CA THR A 141 4.70 -6.10 -9.82
C THR A 141 4.07 -4.83 -9.26
N PRO A 142 4.16 -3.68 -9.92
CA PRO A 142 3.49 -2.44 -9.50
C PRO A 142 1.99 -2.62 -9.24
N GLY A 143 1.49 -1.84 -8.27
CA GLY A 143 0.04 -1.60 -8.12
C GLY A 143 -0.41 -0.48 -9.05
N ARG A 144 -1.73 -0.25 -9.16
CA ARG A 144 -2.28 0.84 -9.98
C ARG A 144 -3.18 1.75 -9.16
N PHE A 145 -2.81 3.02 -9.08
CA PHE A 145 -3.62 4.05 -8.43
C PHE A 145 -4.23 4.99 -9.47
N MET A 146 -5.42 5.46 -9.17
CA MET A 146 -6.27 6.21 -10.07
C MET A 146 -6.64 7.51 -9.39
N PHE A 147 -6.20 8.62 -9.97
CA PHE A 147 -6.46 9.95 -9.47
C PHE A 147 -7.17 10.77 -10.54
N PRO A 148 -8.05 11.71 -10.18
CA PRO A 148 -8.59 12.63 -11.17
C PRO A 148 -7.51 13.62 -11.61
N ILE A 149 -7.51 14.02 -12.88
CA ILE A 149 -6.56 15.02 -13.41
C ILE A 149 -6.82 16.42 -12.82
N PHE A 150 -8.05 16.69 -12.40
CA PHE A 150 -8.41 17.87 -11.61
C PHE A 150 -9.04 17.43 -10.29
N THR A 151 -8.67 18.05 -9.18
CA THR A 151 -9.29 17.77 -7.90
C THR A 151 -9.65 19.05 -7.13
N SER A 152 -10.79 19.01 -6.45
CA SER A 152 -11.22 20.05 -5.51
C SER A 152 -10.90 19.71 -4.06
N VAL A 153 -10.25 18.57 -3.82
CA VAL A 153 -9.83 18.09 -2.50
C VAL A 153 -8.31 18.18 -2.39
N ASP A 154 -7.80 18.24 -1.17
CA ASP A 154 -6.35 18.16 -0.92
C ASP A 154 -5.75 16.86 -1.46
N LEU A 155 -4.77 16.98 -2.35
CA LEU A 155 -4.12 15.85 -3.01
C LEU A 155 -3.34 14.97 -2.02
N SER A 156 -2.70 15.59 -1.02
CA SER A 156 -1.90 14.87 -0.02
C SER A 156 -2.78 13.96 0.83
N ASP A 157 -3.96 14.43 1.22
CA ASP A 157 -4.95 13.65 1.95
C ASP A 157 -5.50 12.50 1.13
N MET A 158 -5.84 12.78 -0.14
CA MET A 158 -6.32 11.78 -1.07
C MET A 158 -5.25 10.70 -1.36
N MET A 159 -3.98 11.09 -1.48
CA MET A 159 -2.85 10.17 -1.59
C MET A 159 -2.69 9.32 -0.34
N LEU A 160 -2.70 9.95 0.84
CA LEU A 160 -2.51 9.27 2.12
C LEU A 160 -3.57 8.21 2.38
N GLU A 161 -4.84 8.52 2.11
CA GLU A 161 -5.90 7.51 2.24
C GLU A 161 -5.76 6.36 1.23
N THR A 162 -5.39 6.66 -0.01
CA THR A 162 -5.19 5.64 -1.06
C THR A 162 -4.07 4.68 -0.69
N VAL A 163 -2.95 5.25 -0.23
CA VAL A 163 -1.79 4.51 0.27
C VAL A 163 -2.13 3.68 1.50
N ALA A 164 -2.92 4.21 2.43
CA ALA A 164 -3.35 3.46 3.61
C ALA A 164 -4.16 2.21 3.21
N ARG A 165 -5.10 2.36 2.26
CA ARG A 165 -5.86 1.23 1.71
C ARG A 165 -4.94 0.23 1.01
N PHE A 166 -3.99 0.72 0.21
CA PHE A 166 -2.98 -0.12 -0.44
C PHE A 166 -2.18 -0.94 0.57
N ARG A 167 -1.70 -0.32 1.65
CA ARG A 167 -0.92 -1.03 2.67
C ARG A 167 -1.68 -2.19 3.29
N TRP A 168 -2.96 -1.98 3.58
CA TRP A 168 -3.84 -3.04 4.11
C TRP A 168 -4.03 -4.18 3.11
N GLU A 169 -4.45 -3.86 1.88
CA GLU A 169 -4.76 -4.89 0.88
C GLU A 169 -3.50 -5.62 0.40
N MET A 170 -2.36 -4.93 0.30
CA MET A 170 -1.08 -5.54 -0.02
C MET A 170 -0.67 -6.56 1.05
N CYS A 171 -0.86 -6.25 2.34
CA CYS A 171 -0.64 -7.21 3.41
C CYS A 171 -1.57 -8.43 3.27
N ARG A 172 -2.86 -8.23 3.00
CA ARG A 172 -3.81 -9.34 2.75
C ARG A 172 -3.38 -10.21 1.57
N LYS A 173 -2.93 -9.59 0.48
CA LYS A 173 -2.44 -10.29 -0.73
C LYS A 173 -1.19 -11.13 -0.44
N ILE A 174 -0.23 -10.59 0.34
CA ILE A 174 1.00 -11.30 0.71
C ILE A 174 0.68 -12.53 1.58
N GLN A 175 -0.18 -12.36 2.58
CA GLN A 175 -0.54 -13.42 3.53
C GLN A 175 -1.51 -14.47 2.95
N GLY A 176 -2.25 -14.12 1.89
CA GLY A 176 -3.17 -15.05 1.23
C GLY A 176 -4.25 -15.54 2.20
N VAL A 177 -4.39 -16.86 2.36
CA VAL A 177 -5.40 -17.46 3.26
C VAL A 177 -5.14 -17.15 4.74
N HIS A 178 -3.89 -16.85 5.12
CA HIS A 178 -3.48 -16.57 6.49
C HIS A 178 -3.59 -15.09 6.88
N TRP A 179 -4.22 -14.25 6.05
CA TRP A 179 -4.30 -12.80 6.28
C TRP A 179 -4.95 -12.39 7.62
N ASN A 180 -5.77 -13.26 8.21
CA ASN A 180 -6.42 -13.04 9.49
C ASN A 180 -6.08 -14.14 10.52
N ASP A 181 -4.97 -14.86 10.33
CA ASP A 181 -4.52 -15.89 11.26
C ASP A 181 -3.52 -15.32 12.25
N ILE A 182 -3.88 -15.27 13.55
CA ILE A 182 -3.01 -14.71 14.59
C ILE A 182 -1.74 -15.54 14.84
N ARG A 183 -1.73 -16.81 14.40
CA ARG A 183 -0.53 -17.67 14.46
C ARG A 183 0.55 -17.16 13.51
N ASP A 184 0.13 -16.65 12.35
CA ASP A 184 0.98 -16.01 11.35
C ASP A 184 0.88 -14.48 11.50
N LYS A 185 1.64 -13.97 12.47
CA LYS A 185 1.63 -12.55 12.83
C LYS A 185 1.90 -11.67 11.61
N SER A 186 0.94 -10.79 11.33
CA SER A 186 0.98 -9.81 10.25
C SER A 186 0.19 -8.57 10.66
N LEU A 187 0.37 -7.48 9.91
CA LEU A 187 -0.37 -6.23 10.14
C LEU A 187 -1.88 -6.49 10.23
N THR A 188 -2.42 -7.22 9.25
CA THR A 188 -3.85 -7.47 9.15
C THR A 188 -4.33 -8.41 10.24
N ALA A 189 -3.60 -9.49 10.54
CA ALA A 189 -4.00 -10.45 11.57
C ALA A 189 -4.01 -9.82 12.97
N GLU A 190 -2.95 -9.09 13.34
CA GLU A 190 -2.89 -8.44 14.66
C GLU A 190 -3.89 -7.29 14.77
N TYR A 191 -4.10 -6.52 13.70
CA TYR A 191 -5.06 -5.41 13.73
C TYR A 191 -6.50 -5.91 13.78
N CYS A 192 -6.84 -6.96 13.03
CA CYS A 192 -8.14 -7.63 13.12
C CYS A 192 -8.39 -8.20 14.52
N ALA A 193 -7.42 -8.89 15.11
CA ALA A 193 -7.52 -9.40 16.48
C ALA A 193 -7.72 -8.27 17.49
N TYR A 194 -6.96 -7.17 17.35
CA TYR A 194 -7.13 -5.97 18.16
C TYR A 194 -8.57 -5.44 18.09
N ILE A 195 -9.10 -5.23 16.89
CA ILE A 195 -10.46 -4.71 16.67
C ILE A 195 -11.54 -5.71 17.12
N GLN A 196 -11.30 -7.02 17.02
CA GLN A 196 -12.26 -8.03 17.46
C GLN A 196 -12.35 -8.12 18.99
N PHE A 197 -11.21 -8.02 19.68
CA PHE A 197 -11.11 -8.24 21.12
C PHE A 197 -11.03 -6.94 21.95
N TYR A 198 -11.15 -5.76 21.34
CA TYR A 198 -10.98 -4.47 22.02
C TYR A 198 -11.84 -4.30 23.28
N ARG A 199 -13.07 -4.84 23.31
CA ARG A 199 -13.98 -4.72 24.47
C ARG A 199 -13.41 -5.40 25.72
N LYS A 200 -12.80 -6.57 25.55
CA LYS A 200 -12.23 -7.41 26.63
C LYS A 200 -10.78 -7.05 26.95
N ASN A 201 -10.16 -6.15 26.19
CA ASN A 201 -8.76 -5.80 26.39
C ASN A 201 -8.59 -4.85 27.59
N ASN A 202 -7.79 -5.26 28.58
CA ASN A 202 -7.54 -4.49 29.80
C ASN A 202 -6.50 -3.37 29.59
N GLU A 203 -5.75 -3.38 28.50
CA GLU A 203 -4.80 -2.32 28.17
C GLU A 203 -5.46 -1.08 27.54
N LEU A 204 -6.75 -1.15 27.21
CA LEU A 204 -7.52 -0.03 26.68
C LEU A 204 -8.34 0.63 27.79
N SER A 205 -8.25 1.96 27.87
CA SER A 205 -9.15 2.76 28.71
C SER A 205 -10.60 2.68 28.21
N ALA A 206 -11.57 2.99 29.08
CA ALA A 206 -12.98 3.03 28.71
C ALA A 206 -13.24 4.00 27.55
N GLU A 207 -12.59 5.17 27.58
CA GLU A 207 -12.64 6.16 26.50
C GLU A 207 -12.07 5.61 25.18
N ALA A 208 -10.93 4.91 25.22
CA ALA A 208 -10.35 4.30 24.02
C ALA A 208 -11.29 3.24 23.43
N LYS A 209 -11.96 2.44 24.26
CA LYS A 209 -12.95 1.45 23.79
C LYS A 209 -14.14 2.13 23.12
N GLU A 210 -14.68 3.20 23.70
CA GLU A 210 -15.79 3.95 23.08
C GLU A 210 -15.36 4.63 21.77
N LYS A 211 -14.12 5.15 21.67
CA LYS A 211 -13.57 5.70 20.42
C LYS A 211 -13.48 4.64 19.32
N VAL A 212 -13.01 3.43 19.64
CA VAL A 212 -12.97 2.30 18.69
C VAL A 212 -14.38 1.92 18.24
N LYS A 213 -15.32 1.78 19.19
CA LYS A 213 -16.73 1.49 18.90
C LYS A 213 -17.37 2.55 18.00
N SER A 214 -17.19 3.83 18.32
CA SER A 214 -17.69 4.95 17.50
C SER A 214 -17.12 4.92 16.08
N THR A 215 -15.82 4.63 15.97
CA THR A 215 -15.14 4.54 14.67
C THR A 215 -15.69 3.38 13.84
N LEU A 216 -15.84 2.19 14.45
CA LEU A 216 -16.44 1.01 13.82
C LEU A 216 -17.86 1.26 13.31
N THR A 217 -18.71 1.88 14.13
CA THR A 217 -20.08 2.25 13.73
C THR A 217 -20.05 3.19 12.52
N LYS A 218 -19.21 4.22 12.55
CA LYS A 218 -19.07 5.19 11.45
C LYS A 218 -18.61 4.55 10.13
N VAL A 219 -17.78 3.51 10.19
CA VAL A 219 -17.29 2.81 8.99
C VAL A 219 -18.03 1.50 8.68
N LYS A 220 -19.21 1.30 9.27
CA LYS A 220 -20.07 0.13 9.04
C LYS A 220 -19.33 -1.19 9.28
N ASN A 221 -18.58 -1.28 10.37
CA ASN A 221 -17.77 -2.44 10.78
C ASN A 221 -16.67 -2.86 9.79
N ASN A 222 -16.26 -1.98 8.87
CA ASN A 222 -15.14 -2.26 7.98
C ASN A 222 -13.79 -2.02 8.68
N TYR A 223 -13.08 -3.10 9.01
CA TYR A 223 -11.81 -3.02 9.76
C TYR A 223 -10.71 -2.30 8.98
N ARG A 224 -10.70 -2.43 7.65
CA ARG A 224 -9.77 -1.69 6.77
C ARG A 224 -9.95 -0.20 6.94
N GLU A 225 -11.18 0.30 6.97
CA GLU A 225 -11.42 1.74 7.09
C GLU A 225 -11.14 2.26 8.51
N VAL A 226 -11.18 1.40 9.54
CA VAL A 226 -10.64 1.75 10.86
C VAL A 226 -9.13 1.90 10.79
N PHE A 227 -8.44 0.93 10.18
CA PHE A 227 -6.99 0.99 9.96
C PHE A 227 -6.60 2.24 9.16
N VAL A 228 -7.31 2.57 8.08
CA VAL A 228 -7.04 3.75 7.26
C VAL A 228 -7.06 5.03 8.11
N ARG A 229 -8.04 5.18 9.01
CA ARG A 229 -8.10 6.34 9.92
C ARG A 229 -6.94 6.37 10.91
N ASP A 230 -6.57 5.22 11.46
CA ASP A 230 -5.42 5.11 12.36
C ASP A 230 -4.11 5.42 11.63
N TYR A 231 -3.94 4.94 10.40
CA TYR A 231 -2.77 5.21 9.56
C TYR A 231 -2.69 6.67 9.11
N VAL A 232 -3.82 7.30 8.77
CA VAL A 232 -3.85 8.76 8.50
C VAL A 232 -3.37 9.53 9.73
N ASN A 233 -3.83 9.14 10.93
CA ASN A 233 -3.37 9.77 12.17
C ASN A 233 -1.89 9.46 12.48
N TRP A 234 -1.43 8.26 12.13
CA TRP A 234 -0.04 7.82 12.25
C TRP A 234 0.90 8.75 11.47
N ILE A 235 0.59 8.97 10.19
CA ILE A 235 1.43 9.79 9.30
C ILE A 235 1.28 11.28 9.60
N LYS A 236 0.10 11.79 9.92
CA LYS A 236 -0.11 13.24 10.12
C LYS A 236 0.28 13.75 11.50
N PHE A 237 0.03 12.96 12.54
CA PHE A 237 0.08 13.42 13.93
C PHE A 237 1.13 12.68 14.76
N GLU A 238 1.11 11.34 14.76
CA GLU A 238 2.04 10.56 15.59
C GLU A 238 3.50 10.77 15.15
N SER A 239 3.75 10.87 13.85
CA SER A 239 5.06 11.21 13.27
C SER A 239 5.63 12.56 13.72
N LYS A 240 4.77 13.46 14.19
CA LYS A 240 5.11 14.81 14.67
C LYS A 240 5.02 14.94 16.20
N GLY A 241 4.90 13.83 16.92
CA GLY A 241 4.78 13.81 18.38
C GLY A 241 3.38 14.16 18.92
N SER A 242 2.34 14.21 18.07
CA SER A 242 0.95 14.39 18.49
C SER A 242 0.24 13.03 18.64
N PHE A 243 0.14 12.56 19.88
CA PHE A 243 -0.30 11.20 20.19
C PHE A 243 -1.83 11.06 20.17
N ARG A 244 -2.40 10.52 19.09
CA ARG A 244 -3.87 10.38 18.91
C ARG A 244 -4.37 8.94 18.95
N LEU A 245 -3.47 7.98 18.78
CA LEU A 245 -3.76 6.55 18.77
C LEU A 245 -3.70 5.99 20.18
N ASN A 246 -4.40 4.87 20.38
CA ASN A 246 -4.26 4.10 21.61
C ASN A 246 -2.99 3.25 21.55
N LYS A 247 -2.58 2.73 22.72
CA LYS A 247 -1.36 1.93 22.89
C LYS A 247 -1.29 0.73 21.93
N ILE A 248 -2.40 0.05 21.66
CA ILE A 248 -2.41 -1.18 20.85
C ILE A 248 -2.25 -0.85 19.36
N SER A 249 -3.05 0.07 18.81
CA SER A 249 -2.88 0.54 17.42
C SER A 249 -1.45 1.03 17.18
N ARG A 250 -0.89 1.77 18.14
CA ARG A 250 0.49 2.26 18.09
C ARG A 250 1.52 1.13 18.03
N ASP A 251 1.43 0.13 18.92
CA ASP A 251 2.39 -0.99 18.93
C ASP A 251 2.39 -1.77 17.60
N ILE A 252 1.20 -1.99 17.03
CA ILE A 252 1.02 -2.64 15.73
C ILE A 252 1.66 -1.80 14.62
N LEU A 253 1.39 -0.50 14.58
CA LEU A 253 1.92 0.41 13.57
C LEU A 253 3.45 0.59 13.69
N VAL A 254 4.03 0.64 14.88
CA VAL A 254 5.49 0.65 15.05
C VAL A 254 6.13 -0.59 14.41
N ARG A 255 5.51 -1.76 14.58
CA ARG A 255 6.05 -3.04 14.08
C ARG A 255 5.93 -3.16 12.56
N TYR A 256 4.78 -2.77 12.02
CA TYR A 256 4.42 -3.07 10.63
C TYR A 256 4.40 -1.87 9.69
N CYS A 257 4.42 -0.64 10.22
CA CYS A 257 4.44 0.63 9.51
C CYS A 257 5.52 1.56 10.14
N PRO A 258 6.77 1.08 10.27
CA PRO A 258 7.80 1.76 11.05
C PRO A 258 8.11 3.13 10.47
N PHE A 259 8.27 4.11 11.37
CA PHE A 259 8.78 5.40 10.98
C PHE A 259 10.23 5.32 10.50
N VAL A 260 10.66 6.27 9.67
CA VAL A 260 12.09 6.47 9.36
C VAL A 260 12.90 6.74 10.64
N LYS A 261 14.18 6.38 10.61
CA LYS A 261 15.10 6.42 11.74
C LYS A 261 15.13 7.75 12.47
N ASN A 262 15.10 8.87 11.74
CA ASN A 262 15.13 10.21 12.35
C ASN A 262 13.92 10.43 13.26
N ILE A 263 12.71 10.14 12.76
CA ILE A 263 11.47 10.23 13.54
C ILE A 263 11.49 9.24 14.70
N ARG A 264 12.00 8.00 14.49
CA ARG A 264 12.12 7.02 15.58
C ARG A 264 13.03 7.51 16.70
N ASN A 265 14.17 8.12 16.38
CA ASN A 265 15.11 8.65 17.36
C ASN A 265 14.47 9.73 18.24
N GLU A 266 13.69 10.63 17.65
CA GLU A 266 12.96 11.68 18.37
C GLU A 266 11.87 11.08 19.26
N LEU A 267 11.06 10.15 18.73
CA LEU A 267 9.95 9.55 19.47
C LEU A 267 10.39 8.58 20.56
N LYS A 268 11.56 7.94 20.45
CA LYS A 268 12.05 6.95 21.41
C LYS A 268 12.29 7.53 22.82
N ILE A 269 12.46 8.84 22.92
CA ILE A 269 12.56 9.56 24.21
C ILE A 269 11.23 9.47 24.97
N ASN A 270 10.10 9.37 24.27
CA ASN A 270 8.80 9.26 24.90
C ASN A 270 8.53 7.84 25.42
N PRO A 271 8.12 7.67 26.70
CA PRO A 271 7.82 6.36 27.28
C PRO A 271 6.75 5.55 26.51
N MET A 272 5.84 6.22 25.80
CA MET A 272 4.81 5.55 24.99
C MET A 272 5.38 4.78 23.79
N TYR A 273 6.58 5.13 23.35
CA TYR A 273 7.23 4.59 22.16
C TYR A 273 8.47 3.77 22.46
N GLN A 274 9.16 4.08 23.56
CA GLN A 274 10.45 3.51 23.93
C GLN A 274 10.50 1.98 23.78
N ASN A 275 9.55 1.26 24.39
CA ASN A 275 9.51 -0.21 24.38
C ASN A 275 9.21 -0.79 23.00
N SER A 276 8.32 -0.17 22.23
CA SER A 276 7.92 -0.68 20.90
C SER A 276 9.02 -0.40 19.86
N ILE A 277 9.61 0.80 19.88
CA ILE A 277 10.73 1.16 19.01
C ILE A 277 11.97 0.32 19.33
N GLN A 278 12.30 0.12 20.61
CA GLN A 278 13.44 -0.72 20.99
C GLN A 278 13.28 -2.16 20.49
N ARG A 279 12.09 -2.76 20.63
CA ARG A 279 11.81 -4.09 20.10
C ARG A 279 12.01 -4.16 18.59
N TYR A 280 11.45 -3.20 17.87
CA TYR A 280 11.62 -3.09 16.41
C TYR A 280 13.11 -2.96 16.01
N GLU A 281 13.87 -2.08 16.66
CA GLU A 281 15.29 -1.87 16.35
C GLU A 281 16.15 -3.12 16.59
N VAL A 282 15.86 -3.88 17.65
CA VAL A 282 16.55 -5.15 17.92
C VAL A 282 16.25 -6.18 16.81
N GLU A 283 15.00 -6.28 16.37
CA GLU A 283 14.63 -7.18 15.27
C GLU A 283 15.31 -6.79 13.95
N VAL A 284 15.32 -5.50 13.63
CA VAL A 284 15.99 -4.97 12.44
C VAL A 284 17.51 -5.19 12.50
N MET A 285 18.14 -4.95 13.65
CA MET A 285 19.58 -5.17 13.83
C MET A 285 19.96 -6.64 13.60
N ARG A 286 19.17 -7.58 14.11
CA ARG A 286 19.37 -9.02 13.88
C ARG A 286 19.27 -9.37 12.39
N LYS A 287 18.26 -8.83 11.69
CA LYS A 287 18.11 -9.02 10.24
C LYS A 287 19.31 -8.44 9.48
N LEU A 288 19.73 -7.23 9.81
CA LEU A 288 20.88 -6.56 9.20
C LEU A 288 22.16 -7.37 9.37
N GLN A 289 22.43 -7.89 10.57
CA GLN A 289 23.59 -8.76 10.84
C GLN A 289 23.52 -10.06 10.02
N ARG A 290 22.35 -10.68 9.90
CA ARG A 290 22.14 -11.87 9.04
C ARG A 290 22.51 -11.58 7.60
N TYR A 291 21.96 -10.51 7.00
CA TYR A 291 22.24 -10.16 5.60
C TYR A 291 23.71 -9.83 5.37
N LYS A 292 24.34 -9.06 6.26
CA LYS A 292 25.79 -8.79 6.18
C LYS A 292 26.60 -10.08 6.15
N GLY A 293 26.31 -11.02 7.04
CA GLY A 293 27.00 -12.32 7.07
C GLY A 293 26.76 -13.17 5.80
N VAL A 294 25.55 -13.15 5.24
CA VAL A 294 25.24 -13.82 3.96
C VAL A 294 26.02 -13.16 2.81
N TYR A 295 26.05 -11.83 2.76
CA TYR A 295 26.68 -11.08 1.67
C TYR A 295 28.20 -11.16 1.72
N GLU A 296 28.81 -11.17 2.91
CA GLU A 296 30.24 -11.43 3.07
C GLU A 296 30.63 -12.82 2.55
N LYS A 297 29.83 -13.86 2.86
CA LYS A 297 30.06 -15.21 2.32
C LYS A 297 29.92 -15.24 0.79
N TYR A 298 28.88 -14.58 0.27
CA TYR A 298 28.65 -14.47 -1.17
C TYR A 298 29.82 -13.76 -1.89
N GLN A 299 30.37 -12.69 -1.31
CA GLN A 299 31.56 -12.02 -1.85
C GLN A 299 32.80 -12.91 -1.82
N LYS A 300 33.02 -13.67 -0.73
CA LYS A 300 34.13 -14.64 -0.64
C LYS A 300 34.04 -15.74 -1.71
N SER A 301 32.83 -16.09 -2.13
CA SER A 301 32.58 -17.02 -3.24
C SER A 301 32.70 -16.38 -4.63
N GLY A 302 33.21 -15.15 -4.75
CA GLY A 302 33.33 -14.42 -6.02
C GLY A 302 32.05 -13.68 -6.45
N GLY A 303 31.07 -13.56 -5.56
CA GLY A 303 29.84 -12.79 -5.76
C GLY A 303 30.08 -11.29 -5.83
N ILE A 304 29.40 -10.62 -6.76
CA ILE A 304 29.43 -9.16 -6.87
C ILE A 304 28.17 -8.62 -6.19
N ILE A 305 28.34 -7.71 -5.24
CA ILE A 305 27.22 -7.04 -4.57
C ILE A 305 26.55 -6.08 -5.55
N THR A 306 25.42 -6.52 -6.09
CA THR A 306 24.56 -5.75 -6.99
C THR A 306 23.86 -4.62 -6.25
N GLN A 307 23.28 -3.67 -7.00
CA GLN A 307 22.55 -2.56 -6.40
C GLN A 307 21.37 -3.03 -5.53
N GLU A 308 20.63 -4.06 -5.96
CA GLU A 308 19.50 -4.61 -5.19
C GLU A 308 19.93 -5.16 -3.81
N LEU A 309 21.12 -5.73 -3.70
CA LEU A 309 21.68 -6.19 -2.42
C LEU A 309 22.10 -5.01 -1.53
N LYS A 310 22.62 -3.93 -2.12
CA LYS A 310 22.93 -2.69 -1.37
C LYS A 310 21.65 -2.02 -0.86
N ASP A 311 20.63 -1.94 -1.71
CA ASP A 311 19.33 -1.34 -1.38
C ASP A 311 18.64 -2.12 -0.25
N ASN A 312 18.77 -3.45 -0.24
CA ASN A 312 18.28 -4.27 0.86
C ASN A 312 18.98 -3.95 2.20
N ILE A 313 20.30 -3.70 2.19
CA ILE A 313 21.01 -3.26 3.41
C ILE A 313 20.53 -1.86 3.82
N LEU A 314 20.37 -0.94 2.86
CA LEU A 314 19.89 0.41 3.11
C LEU A 314 18.48 0.38 3.74
N TYR A 315 17.60 -0.50 3.28
CA TYR A 315 16.28 -0.71 3.86
C TYR A 315 16.31 -0.98 5.36
N TYR A 316 17.18 -1.88 5.83
CA TYR A 316 17.32 -2.17 7.25
C TYR A 316 18.11 -1.11 8.03
N GLN A 317 18.68 -0.11 7.36
CA GLN A 317 19.34 1.03 8.00
C GLN A 317 18.44 2.27 8.14
N MET A 318 17.36 2.35 7.35
CA MET A 318 16.32 3.38 7.41
C MET A 318 15.43 3.27 8.65
#